data_AF-A0A947BS56-F1
#
_entry.id   AF-A0A947BS56-F1
#
_cell.length_a   1.000
_cell.length_b   1.000
_cell.length_c   1.000
_cell.angle_alpha   90.00
_cell.angle_beta   90.00
_cell.angle_gamma   90.00
#
_symmetry.space_group_name_H-M   'P 1'
#
loop_
_entity.id
_entity.type
_entity.pdbx_description
1 polymer ?
#
loop_
_entity_poly.entity_id
_entity_poly.type
_entity_poly.pdbx_seq_one_letter_code
_entity_poly.pdbx_strand_id
1 'polypeptide(L)'
;IRVDDYLKTSDDNIYAIGECAEHKNIVYGLVKPGFEQAAVLAECVTGGKALYRGSLDSTRLKVMSQSVFSSGRTGVDEEEGVSVREYIFEDLTQGVYRKIRLFGNRIIGAIAVGDWHESALIQEAIQAKRKVWLPHIMRFNKTGNVWGNAEDVEVSTWPVSAVVCNCTGVTRGRLTNAINGGCENTACLTATTRAGSVCGSCKPLLSEMLGEKTAIEATRSWRGLLAMSALTLCIAALFVFIWRVPYADSVQQTIRWDTLWRDSLFKQISGFTILGLFAIGLVISLRKRIQKFNKGDYALWRMGHVVLGIGALLALVVHTGFRLGNELNLVLMLNFLLLAAAGANVSTVVATEHRMVPAEAKKQRKRWTWMHILLFWPLPVLLGFHIAKSYYF
;
A
#
# COMPACT_ATOMS: atom_id res chain seq x y z
N ILE A 1 10.39 -1.81 42.78
CA ILE A 1 9.69 -1.47 44.04
C ILE A 1 8.44 -2.33 44.09
N ARG A 2 8.33 -3.24 45.08
CA ARG A 2 7.16 -4.12 45.18
C ARG A 2 5.93 -3.34 45.59
N VAL A 3 4.83 -3.61 44.91
CA VAL A 3 3.53 -3.01 45.22
C VAL A 3 2.39 -4.02 45.27
N ASP A 4 1.38 -3.72 46.08
CA ASP A 4 0.12 -4.49 46.16
C ASP A 4 -0.90 -4.08 45.09
N ASP A 5 -2.13 -4.61 45.16
CA ASP A 5 -3.21 -4.29 44.21
C ASP A 5 -3.73 -2.84 44.33
N TYR A 6 -3.39 -2.13 45.41
CA TYR A 6 -3.66 -0.70 45.61
C TYR A 6 -2.46 0.19 45.24
N LEU A 7 -1.39 -0.41 44.71
CA LEU A 7 -0.13 0.24 44.32
C LEU A 7 0.67 0.82 45.51
N LYS A 8 0.40 0.33 46.73
CA LYS A 8 1.15 0.66 47.94
C LYS A 8 2.44 -0.12 47.99
N THR A 9 3.49 0.51 48.52
CA THR A 9 4.77 -0.14 48.82
C THR A 9 4.72 -0.87 50.17
N SER A 10 5.88 -1.26 50.71
CA SER A 10 5.97 -1.77 52.09
C SER A 10 5.63 -0.72 53.16
N ASP A 11 5.62 0.56 52.80
CA ASP A 11 5.13 1.65 53.65
C ASP A 11 3.72 2.07 53.17
N ASP A 12 2.77 2.13 54.10
CA ASP A 12 1.37 2.44 53.84
C ASP A 12 1.11 3.84 53.26
N ASN A 13 2.05 4.76 53.41
CA ASN A 13 1.95 6.14 52.94
C ASN A 13 2.73 6.38 51.63
N ILE A 14 3.46 5.38 51.14
CA ILE A 14 4.29 5.48 49.94
C ILE A 14 3.74 4.56 48.85
N TYR A 15 3.53 5.11 47.67
CA TYR A 15 3.03 4.41 46.48
C TYR A 15 4.08 4.40 45.38
N ALA A 16 4.03 3.39 44.51
CA ALA A 16 4.89 3.34 43.33
C ALA A 16 4.10 2.90 42.09
N ILE A 17 4.35 3.57 40.96
CA ILE A 17 3.72 3.30 39.66
C ILE A 17 4.76 3.43 38.54
N GLY A 18 4.43 2.96 37.36
CA GLY A 18 5.27 3.00 36.18
C GLY A 18 6.37 1.94 36.21
N GLU A 19 7.50 2.26 35.59
CA GLU A 19 8.58 1.31 35.32
C GLU A 19 9.30 0.85 36.59
N CYS A 20 9.24 1.62 37.68
CA CYS A 20 9.85 1.25 38.96
C CYS A 20 8.98 0.30 39.79
N ALA A 21 7.71 0.07 39.42
CA ALA A 21 6.77 -0.74 40.18
C ALA A 21 6.78 -2.21 39.72
N GLU A 22 6.89 -3.11 40.70
CA GLU A 22 6.78 -4.56 40.54
C GLU A 22 5.46 -5.01 41.18
N HIS A 23 4.51 -5.43 40.35
CA HIS A 23 3.19 -5.90 40.79
C HIS A 23 3.07 -7.40 40.51
N LYS A 24 2.81 -8.21 41.54
CA LYS A 24 2.72 -9.67 41.44
C LYS A 24 3.94 -10.32 40.76
N ASN A 25 5.14 -9.85 41.14
CA ASN A 25 6.45 -10.26 40.58
C ASN A 25 6.64 -9.91 39.09
N ILE A 26 5.85 -8.97 38.54
CA ILE A 26 5.95 -8.52 37.14
C ILE A 26 6.35 -7.04 37.12
N VAL A 27 7.38 -6.72 36.33
CA VAL A 27 7.75 -5.35 35.96
C VAL A 27 7.46 -5.17 34.47
N TYR A 28 6.54 -4.27 34.14
CA TYR A 28 6.03 -4.17 32.77
C TYR A 28 6.98 -3.42 31.83
N GLY A 29 7.63 -2.33 32.28
CA GLY A 29 8.50 -1.51 31.42
C GLY A 29 7.80 -0.89 30.21
N LEU A 30 6.50 -0.65 30.29
CA LEU A 30 5.66 -0.15 29.19
C LEU A 30 4.81 1.04 29.65
N VAL A 31 4.57 1.97 28.71
CA VAL A 31 3.81 3.20 28.99
C VAL A 31 2.35 2.92 29.37
N LYS A 32 1.67 1.98 28.68
CA LYS A 32 0.25 1.70 28.90
C LYS A 32 -0.01 1.17 30.33
N PRO A 33 0.72 0.16 30.84
CA PRO A 33 0.65 -0.26 32.24
C PRO A 33 0.88 0.90 33.22
N GLY A 34 1.85 1.79 32.94
CA GLY A 34 2.07 2.98 33.77
C GLY A 34 0.85 3.90 33.85
N PHE A 35 0.12 4.12 32.74
CA PHE A 35 -1.14 4.89 32.77
C PHE A 35 -2.28 4.17 33.50
N GLU A 36 -2.39 2.85 33.35
CA GLU A 36 -3.38 2.06 34.09
C GLU A 36 -3.11 2.12 35.60
N GLN A 37 -1.85 1.99 36.01
CA GLN A 37 -1.43 2.16 37.40
C GLN A 37 -1.70 3.58 37.90
N ALA A 38 -1.38 4.61 37.12
CA ALA A 38 -1.67 6.00 37.48
C ALA A 38 -3.18 6.24 37.68
N ALA A 39 -4.02 5.66 36.82
CA ALA A 39 -5.48 5.80 36.93
C ALA A 39 -6.02 5.12 38.19
N VAL A 40 -5.56 3.89 38.50
CA VAL A 40 -5.94 3.18 39.73
C VAL A 40 -5.48 3.96 40.95
N LEU A 41 -4.22 4.41 40.99
CA LEU A 41 -3.69 5.14 42.13
C LEU A 41 -4.45 6.45 42.37
N ALA A 42 -4.75 7.21 41.30
CA ALA A 42 -5.53 8.44 41.40
C ALA A 42 -6.91 8.21 42.03
N GLU A 43 -7.57 7.10 41.71
CA GLU A 43 -8.84 6.72 42.34
C GLU A 43 -8.64 6.29 43.80
N CYS A 44 -7.60 5.53 44.13
CA CYS A 44 -7.30 5.14 45.51
C CYS A 44 -7.03 6.33 46.43
N VAL A 45 -6.19 7.29 46.01
CA VAL A 45 -5.83 8.46 46.83
C VAL A 45 -6.98 9.46 46.98
N THR A 46 -8.00 9.38 46.12
CA THR A 46 -9.22 10.19 46.23
C THR A 46 -10.34 9.49 47.01
N GLY A 47 -10.05 8.35 47.65
CA GLY A 47 -10.99 7.61 48.51
C GLY A 47 -11.80 6.52 47.80
N GLY A 48 -11.50 6.23 46.53
CA GLY A 48 -12.09 5.12 45.79
C GLY A 48 -11.47 3.77 46.16
N LYS A 49 -11.95 2.70 45.52
CA LYS A 49 -11.56 1.30 45.82
C LYS A 49 -11.08 0.54 44.57
N ALA A 50 -10.51 1.24 43.60
CA ALA A 50 -9.92 0.61 42.42
C ALA A 50 -8.81 -0.38 42.81
N LEU A 51 -8.67 -1.43 42.00
CA LEU A 51 -7.65 -2.45 42.17
C LEU A 51 -6.92 -2.64 40.85
N TYR A 52 -5.59 -2.58 40.88
CA TYR A 52 -4.77 -2.93 39.75
C TYR A 52 -4.62 -4.45 39.69
N ARG A 53 -5.13 -5.07 38.61
CA ARG A 53 -5.13 -6.53 38.43
C ARG A 53 -4.00 -7.03 37.51
N GLY A 54 -3.11 -6.14 37.11
CA GLY A 54 -2.13 -6.40 36.07
C GLY A 54 -2.61 -6.01 34.67
N SER A 55 -1.67 -5.71 33.80
CA SER A 55 -1.92 -5.29 32.42
C SER A 55 -1.70 -6.44 31.44
N LEU A 56 -2.40 -6.40 30.30
CA LEU A 56 -2.08 -7.29 29.19
C LEU A 56 -0.84 -6.77 28.44
N ASP A 57 0.20 -7.60 28.37
CA ASP A 57 1.40 -7.31 27.60
C ASP A 57 1.05 -7.20 26.11
N SER A 58 1.15 -5.99 25.58
CA SER A 58 1.07 -5.74 24.15
C SER A 58 2.04 -4.63 23.81
N THR A 59 3.06 -4.99 23.05
CA THR A 59 4.17 -4.12 22.71
C THR A 59 4.33 -4.09 21.20
N ARG A 60 4.34 -2.88 20.66
CA ARG A 60 4.78 -2.62 19.28
C ARG A 60 6.10 -1.88 19.37
N LEU A 61 7.18 -2.52 18.92
CA LEU A 61 8.50 -1.92 18.87
C LEU A 61 8.87 -1.64 17.42
N LYS A 62 9.54 -0.51 17.19
CA LYS A 62 10.15 -0.19 15.91
C LYS A 62 11.65 -0.28 16.11
N VAL A 63 12.26 -1.40 15.72
CA VAL A 63 13.70 -1.64 15.89
C VAL A 63 14.32 -1.69 14.49
N MET A 64 15.37 -0.90 14.27
CA MET A 64 16.18 -0.93 13.04
C MET A 64 15.35 -0.89 11.73
N SER A 65 14.41 0.06 11.63
CA SER A 65 13.52 0.25 10.46
C SER A 65 12.49 -0.86 10.17
N GLN A 66 12.45 -1.93 10.97
CA GLN A 66 11.46 -3.00 10.87
C GLN A 66 10.38 -2.87 11.96
N SER A 67 9.12 -3.07 11.59
CA SER A 67 7.98 -3.09 12.51
C SER A 67 7.95 -4.43 13.26
N VAL A 68 7.94 -4.40 14.60
CA VAL A 68 7.79 -5.60 15.43
C VAL A 68 6.53 -5.46 16.27
N PHE A 69 5.71 -6.51 16.28
CA PHE A 69 4.46 -6.58 17.01
C PHE A 69 4.47 -7.81 17.90
N SER A 70 4.11 -7.64 19.17
CA SER A 70 3.89 -8.73 20.12
C SER A 70 2.66 -8.40 20.96
N SER A 71 1.75 -9.35 21.12
CA SER A 71 0.53 -9.16 21.90
C SER A 71 0.06 -10.46 22.53
N GLY A 72 -0.38 -10.40 23.78
CA GLY A 72 -0.93 -11.56 24.50
C GLY A 72 0.15 -12.54 24.98
N ARG A 73 -0.25 -13.79 25.23
CA ARG A 73 0.65 -14.86 25.73
C ARG A 73 1.58 -15.32 24.60
N THR A 74 2.77 -14.74 24.52
CA THR A 74 3.75 -15.03 23.46
C THR A 74 4.94 -15.89 23.91
N GLY A 75 5.13 -16.08 25.21
CA GLY A 75 6.16 -16.94 25.79
C GLY A 75 5.83 -18.44 25.70
N VAL A 76 6.80 -19.27 26.09
CA VAL A 76 6.61 -20.71 26.30
C VAL A 76 5.85 -20.86 27.62
N ASP A 77 4.60 -21.30 27.57
CA ASP A 77 3.88 -21.63 28.80
C ASP A 77 4.39 -23.01 29.26
N GLU A 78 5.13 -23.06 30.38
CA GLU A 78 5.60 -24.30 31.02
C GLU A 78 4.48 -25.03 31.80
N GLU A 79 3.23 -24.54 31.75
CA GLU A 79 2.10 -25.19 32.42
C GLU A 79 1.65 -26.43 31.63
N GLU A 80 2.11 -27.59 32.09
CA GLU A 80 1.67 -28.92 31.68
C GLU A 80 0.13 -29.02 31.60
N GLY A 81 -0.40 -29.28 30.42
CA GLY A 81 -1.80 -29.71 30.22
C GLY A 81 -2.69 -28.80 29.36
N VAL A 82 -2.23 -27.62 28.94
CA VAL A 82 -3.02 -26.72 28.09
C VAL A 82 -2.60 -26.89 26.62
N SER A 83 -3.45 -27.49 25.78
CA SER A 83 -3.15 -27.71 24.34
C SER A 83 -3.17 -26.39 23.54
N VAL A 84 -2.12 -25.59 23.71
CA VAL A 84 -1.86 -24.41 22.89
C VAL A 84 -1.32 -24.86 21.53
N ARG A 85 -1.96 -24.39 20.45
CA ARG A 85 -1.50 -24.65 19.08
C ARG A 85 -0.82 -23.42 18.52
N GLU A 86 0.35 -23.60 17.92
CA GLU A 86 1.09 -22.53 17.25
C GLU A 86 0.97 -22.65 15.74
N TYR A 87 0.82 -21.50 15.07
CA TYR A 87 0.88 -21.39 13.62
C TYR A 87 1.90 -20.32 13.25
N ILE A 88 2.76 -20.65 12.29
CA ILE A 88 3.87 -19.79 11.85
C ILE A 88 3.75 -19.57 10.35
N PHE A 89 3.92 -18.33 9.95
CA PHE A 89 4.09 -17.91 8.57
C PHE A 89 5.43 -17.17 8.45
N GLU A 90 6.25 -17.58 7.48
CA GLU A 90 7.56 -17.01 7.25
C GLU A 90 7.79 -16.80 5.75
N ASP A 91 8.21 -15.59 5.38
CA ASP A 91 8.69 -15.25 4.05
C ASP A 91 10.08 -14.62 4.18
N LEU A 92 11.10 -15.46 3.98
CA LEU A 92 12.51 -15.07 4.05
C LEU A 92 12.88 -14.04 2.97
N THR A 93 12.17 -14.00 1.84
CA THR A 93 12.47 -13.05 0.76
C THR A 93 12.02 -11.63 1.09
N GLN A 94 10.96 -11.50 1.89
CA GLN A 94 10.41 -10.23 2.34
C GLN A 94 10.82 -9.86 3.77
N GLY A 95 11.55 -10.74 4.47
CA GLY A 95 11.91 -10.55 5.88
C GLY A 95 10.67 -10.47 6.79
N VAL A 96 9.62 -11.23 6.45
CA VAL A 96 8.36 -11.25 7.19
C VAL A 96 8.29 -12.53 8.00
N TYR A 97 8.04 -12.38 9.31
CA TYR A 97 7.79 -13.48 10.22
C TYR A 97 6.51 -13.20 11.00
N ARG A 98 5.61 -14.18 11.11
CA ARG A 98 4.37 -14.05 11.88
C ARG A 98 4.09 -15.35 12.60
N LYS A 99 3.75 -15.26 13.88
CA LYS A 99 3.32 -16.37 14.72
C LYS A 99 2.02 -16.00 15.39
N ILE A 100 1.06 -16.92 15.40
CA ILE A 100 -0.14 -16.84 16.25
C ILE A 100 -0.23 -18.09 17.13
N ARG A 101 -0.68 -17.90 18.38
CA ARG A 101 -0.90 -18.96 19.37
C ARG A 101 -2.38 -19.04 19.67
N LEU A 102 -2.94 -20.25 19.63
CA LEU A 102 -4.35 -20.51 19.86
C LEU A 102 -4.55 -21.42 21.08
N PHE A 103 -5.53 -21.06 21.91
CA PHE A 103 -6.11 -21.98 22.89
C PHE A 103 -7.52 -22.35 22.43
N GLY A 104 -7.72 -23.63 22.11
CA GLY A 104 -8.92 -24.08 21.39
C GLY A 104 -9.06 -23.32 20.07
N ASN A 105 -10.15 -22.56 19.92
CA ASN A 105 -10.45 -21.78 18.71
C ASN A 105 -10.28 -20.27 18.95
N ARG A 106 -9.46 -19.83 19.90
CA ARG A 106 -9.28 -18.40 20.22
C ARG A 106 -7.81 -18.05 20.17
N ILE A 107 -7.49 -16.88 19.60
CA ILE A 107 -6.10 -16.38 19.58
C ILE A 107 -5.77 -15.88 20.99
N ILE A 108 -4.69 -16.41 21.57
CA ILE A 108 -4.20 -16.01 22.90
C ILE A 108 -2.91 -15.20 22.84
N GLY A 109 -2.19 -15.26 21.72
CA GLY A 109 -0.95 -14.52 21.53
C GLY A 109 -0.56 -14.41 20.06
N ALA A 110 0.21 -13.39 19.73
CA ALA A 110 0.74 -13.19 18.39
C ALA A 110 2.07 -12.43 18.42
N ILE A 111 2.98 -12.80 17.51
CA ILE A 111 4.27 -12.14 17.25
C ILE A 111 4.35 -11.86 15.76
N ALA A 112 4.83 -10.69 15.36
CA ALA A 112 5.17 -10.42 13.98
C ALA A 112 6.41 -9.54 13.84
N VAL A 113 7.18 -9.80 12.79
CA VAL A 113 8.29 -8.98 12.29
C VAL A 113 7.95 -8.59 10.86
N GLY A 114 8.09 -7.30 10.57
CA GLY A 114 7.59 -6.66 9.36
C GLY A 114 6.21 -6.07 9.52
N ASP A 115 5.81 -5.25 8.55
CA ASP A 115 4.50 -4.62 8.57
C ASP A 115 3.39 -5.67 8.53
N TRP A 116 2.44 -5.53 9.46
CA TRP A 116 1.28 -6.39 9.56
C TRP A 116 0.03 -5.55 9.78
N HIS A 117 -0.76 -5.38 8.72
CA HIS A 117 -1.95 -4.54 8.72
C HIS A 117 -3.02 -5.03 9.70
N GLU A 118 -3.12 -6.34 9.93
CA GLU A 118 -4.10 -6.90 10.88
C GLU A 118 -3.66 -6.86 12.33
N SER A 119 -2.46 -6.37 12.65
CA SER A 119 -1.92 -6.40 14.02
C SER A 119 -2.88 -5.81 15.07
N ALA A 120 -3.61 -4.74 14.75
CA ALA A 120 -4.63 -4.20 15.65
C ALA A 120 -5.89 -5.08 15.76
N LEU A 121 -6.33 -5.73 14.68
CA LEU A 121 -7.42 -6.71 14.70
C LEU A 121 -7.03 -7.96 15.49
N ILE A 122 -5.77 -8.38 15.39
CA ILE A 122 -5.22 -9.51 16.16
C ILE A 122 -5.21 -9.15 17.64
N GLN A 123 -4.75 -7.95 18.00
CA GLN A 123 -4.79 -7.46 19.38
C GLN A 123 -6.22 -7.41 19.92
N GLU A 124 -7.17 -6.88 19.13
CA GLU A 124 -8.60 -6.87 19.46
C GLU A 124 -9.14 -8.29 19.64
N ALA A 125 -8.81 -9.22 18.73
CA ALA A 125 -9.26 -10.60 18.81
C ALA A 125 -8.72 -11.33 20.05
N ILE A 126 -7.49 -11.02 20.47
CA ILE A 126 -6.91 -11.54 21.73
C ILE A 126 -7.69 -10.98 22.93
N GLN A 127 -7.93 -9.66 22.97
CA GLN A 127 -8.64 -8.99 24.07
C GLN A 127 -10.10 -9.44 24.17
N ALA A 128 -10.81 -9.47 23.05
CA ALA A 128 -12.20 -9.90 22.94
C ALA A 128 -12.37 -11.42 22.97
N LYS A 129 -11.28 -12.19 23.04
CA LYS A 129 -11.26 -13.65 23.00
C LYS A 129 -12.05 -14.19 21.80
N ARG A 130 -11.94 -13.53 20.64
CA ARG A 130 -12.71 -13.83 19.42
C ARG A 130 -12.39 -15.23 18.92
N LYS A 131 -13.43 -15.96 18.51
CA LYS A 131 -13.25 -17.29 17.91
C LYS A 131 -12.76 -17.18 16.47
N VAL A 132 -11.81 -18.04 16.11
CA VAL A 132 -11.31 -18.26 14.76
C VAL A 132 -11.61 -19.70 14.34
N TRP A 133 -11.85 -19.90 13.05
CA TRP A 133 -12.27 -21.19 12.48
C TRP A 133 -11.22 -21.67 11.48
N LEU A 134 -11.29 -22.94 11.06
CA LEU A 134 -10.31 -23.54 10.15
C LEU A 134 -9.99 -22.69 8.90
N PRO A 135 -10.97 -22.03 8.22
CA PRO A 135 -10.66 -21.18 7.08
C PRO A 135 -9.72 -20.01 7.39
N HIS A 136 -9.81 -19.43 8.59
CA HIS A 136 -8.91 -18.36 9.03
C HIS A 136 -7.49 -18.88 9.23
N ILE A 137 -7.35 -20.08 9.76
CA ILE A 137 -6.06 -20.73 10.02
C ILE A 137 -5.38 -21.15 8.71
N MET A 138 -6.13 -21.77 7.81
CA MET A 138 -5.64 -22.11 6.47
C MET A 138 -5.19 -20.86 5.70
N ARG A 139 -5.92 -19.75 5.85
CA ARG A 139 -5.52 -18.47 5.26
C ARG A 139 -4.23 -17.96 5.88
N PHE A 140 -4.11 -17.97 7.21
CA PHE A 140 -2.90 -17.51 7.89
C PHE A 140 -1.67 -18.29 7.45
N ASN A 141 -1.75 -19.62 7.35
CA ASN A 141 -0.63 -20.43 6.88
C ASN A 141 -0.24 -20.12 5.42
N LYS A 142 -1.18 -19.68 4.59
CA LYS A 142 -0.93 -19.37 3.17
C LYS A 142 -0.45 -17.94 2.93
N THR A 143 -0.94 -16.96 3.69
CA THR A 143 -0.76 -15.53 3.40
C THR A 143 -0.17 -14.73 4.55
N GLY A 144 -0.04 -15.33 5.73
CA GLY A 144 0.31 -14.64 6.98
C GLY A 144 -0.81 -13.78 7.56
N ASN A 145 -2.05 -13.86 7.04
CA ASN A 145 -3.20 -13.05 7.48
C ASN A 145 -4.40 -13.92 7.85
N VAL A 146 -5.17 -13.51 8.86
CA VAL A 146 -6.28 -14.26 9.46
C VAL A 146 -7.63 -13.89 8.82
N TRP A 147 -7.90 -12.61 8.55
CA TRP A 147 -9.24 -12.16 8.13
C TRP A 147 -9.31 -11.52 6.74
N GLY A 148 -8.21 -11.00 6.18
CA GLY A 148 -8.24 -10.28 4.91
C GLY A 148 -6.88 -10.07 4.26
N ASN A 149 -6.88 -9.65 2.99
CA ASN A 149 -5.66 -9.18 2.34
C ASN A 149 -5.31 -7.78 2.87
N ALA A 150 -4.03 -7.40 2.81
CA ALA A 150 -3.55 -6.06 3.21
C ALA A 150 -4.26 -4.89 2.53
N GLU A 151 -4.94 -5.18 1.42
CA GLU A 151 -5.69 -4.20 0.63
C GLU A 151 -7.14 -3.97 1.10
N ASP A 152 -7.70 -4.85 1.95
CA ASP A 152 -9.14 -4.87 2.28
C ASP A 152 -9.45 -4.32 3.69
N VAL A 153 -8.44 -4.00 4.50
CA VAL A 153 -8.63 -3.62 5.91
C VAL A 153 -8.24 -2.15 6.14
N GLU A 154 -9.00 -1.23 5.56
CA GLU A 154 -8.95 0.19 5.96
C GLU A 154 -9.26 0.34 7.45
N VAL A 155 -8.61 1.28 8.15
CA VAL A 155 -8.91 1.54 9.57
C VAL A 155 -10.38 1.90 9.79
N SER A 156 -11.01 2.48 8.76
CA SER A 156 -12.44 2.80 8.68
C SER A 156 -13.35 1.57 8.84
N THR A 157 -12.89 0.35 8.55
CA THR A 157 -13.70 -0.88 8.64
C THR A 157 -13.47 -1.67 9.94
N TRP A 158 -12.53 -1.24 10.77
CA TRP A 158 -12.22 -1.94 12.02
C TRP A 158 -13.39 -1.93 12.99
N PRO A 159 -13.49 -2.92 13.90
CA PRO A 159 -14.44 -2.86 15.00
C PRO A 159 -14.30 -1.58 15.83
N VAL A 160 -15.42 -1.06 16.35
CA VAL A 160 -15.46 0.12 17.23
C VAL A 160 -14.55 -0.07 18.47
N SER A 161 -14.41 -1.32 18.94
CA SER A 161 -13.56 -1.72 20.07
C SER A 161 -12.06 -1.75 19.75
N ALA A 162 -11.66 -1.78 18.48
CA ALA A 162 -10.27 -1.99 18.11
C ALA A 162 -9.38 -0.84 18.60
N VAL A 163 -8.29 -1.17 19.29
CA VAL A 163 -7.32 -0.19 19.78
C VAL A 163 -6.50 0.36 18.61
N VAL A 164 -6.55 1.67 18.40
CA VAL A 164 -5.77 2.37 17.37
C VAL A 164 -4.49 2.95 17.97
N CYS A 165 -4.55 3.50 19.19
CA CYS A 165 -3.36 3.98 19.91
C CYS A 165 -3.01 3.04 21.07
N ASN A 166 -1.91 2.28 20.94
CA ASN A 166 -1.50 1.33 21.98
C ASN A 166 -1.00 2.02 23.27
N CYS A 167 -0.38 3.21 23.17
CA CYS A 167 0.15 3.91 24.33
C CYS A 167 -0.93 4.43 25.27
N THR A 168 -2.03 4.95 24.72
CA THR A 168 -3.12 5.58 25.50
C THR A 168 -4.41 4.76 25.47
N GLY A 169 -4.42 3.59 24.83
CA GLY A 169 -5.56 2.69 24.76
C GLY A 169 -6.74 3.22 23.94
N VAL A 170 -6.55 4.26 23.12
CA VAL A 170 -7.65 4.88 22.37
C VAL A 170 -8.16 3.94 21.28
N THR A 171 -9.47 3.68 21.30
CA THR A 171 -10.16 2.82 20.34
C THR A 171 -10.64 3.58 19.11
N ARG A 172 -10.90 2.85 18.03
CA ARG A 172 -11.51 3.38 16.80
C ARG A 172 -12.82 4.12 17.10
N GLY A 173 -13.67 3.55 17.95
CA GLY A 173 -14.95 4.16 18.33
C GLY A 173 -14.81 5.52 18.98
N ARG A 174 -13.84 5.67 19.89
CA ARG A 174 -13.57 6.96 20.53
C ARG A 174 -13.08 8.01 19.53
N LEU A 175 -12.27 7.59 18.56
CA LEU A 175 -11.85 8.46 17.45
C LEU A 175 -13.03 8.84 16.56
N THR A 176 -13.87 7.89 16.15
CA THR A 176 -15.08 8.15 15.35
C THR A 176 -16.01 9.13 16.05
N ASN A 177 -16.22 9.00 17.36
CA ASN A 177 -17.03 9.93 18.13
C ASN A 177 -16.43 11.35 18.15
N ALA A 178 -15.11 11.48 18.27
CA ALA A 178 -14.42 12.77 18.22
C ALA A 178 -14.51 13.41 16.82
N ILE A 179 -14.40 12.61 15.75
CA ILE A 179 -14.60 13.07 14.36
C ILE A 179 -16.04 13.57 14.17
N ASN A 180 -17.03 12.79 14.60
CA ASN A 180 -18.44 13.19 14.54
C ASN A 180 -18.76 14.43 15.41
N GLY A 181 -17.95 14.68 16.44
CA GLY A 181 -17.99 15.89 17.27
C GLY A 181 -17.29 17.11 16.66
N GLY A 182 -16.80 17.04 15.42
CA GLY A 182 -16.23 18.18 14.69
C GLY A 182 -14.70 18.22 14.64
N CYS A 183 -13.98 17.17 15.05
CA CYS A 183 -12.53 17.12 14.83
C CYS A 183 -12.17 16.79 13.38
N GLU A 184 -11.63 17.78 12.66
CA GLU A 184 -11.26 17.66 11.24
C GLU A 184 -9.77 17.38 10.99
N ASN A 185 -8.93 17.46 12.04
CA ASN A 185 -7.49 17.26 11.90
C ASN A 185 -6.87 16.42 13.02
N THR A 186 -5.67 15.90 12.78
CA THR A 186 -4.93 15.03 13.70
C THR A 186 -4.57 15.73 15.00
N ALA A 187 -4.34 17.05 14.96
CA ALA A 187 -4.10 17.85 16.15
C ALA A 187 -5.34 17.88 17.07
N CYS A 188 -6.54 18.10 16.51
CA CYS A 188 -7.81 18.03 17.24
C CYS A 188 -8.04 16.63 17.81
N LEU A 189 -7.86 15.57 17.01
CA LEU A 189 -8.00 14.20 17.52
C LEU A 189 -7.02 13.89 18.65
N THR A 190 -5.78 14.35 18.53
CA THR A 190 -4.77 14.17 19.58
C THR A 190 -5.17 14.93 20.85
N ALA A 191 -5.64 16.17 20.74
CA ALA A 191 -6.08 16.97 21.89
C ALA A 191 -7.30 16.35 22.59
N THR A 192 -8.30 15.93 21.83
CA THR A 192 -9.58 15.42 22.37
C THR A 192 -9.46 13.99 22.91
N THR A 193 -8.70 13.13 22.25
CA THR A 193 -8.64 11.68 22.59
C THR A 193 -7.34 11.26 23.26
N ARG A 194 -6.29 12.08 23.21
CA ARG A 194 -4.90 11.72 23.56
C ARG A 194 -4.29 10.63 22.69
N ALA A 195 -4.88 10.29 21.53
CA ALA A 195 -4.24 9.39 20.58
C ALA A 195 -3.01 10.05 19.97
N GLY A 196 -1.86 9.37 19.96
CA GLY A 196 -0.65 9.87 19.31
C GLY A 196 0.13 10.93 20.10
N SER A 197 -0.27 11.25 21.33
CA SER A 197 0.41 12.22 22.20
C SER A 197 1.70 11.68 22.87
N VAL A 198 1.91 10.37 22.86
CA VAL A 198 3.06 9.71 23.53
C VAL A 198 4.17 9.40 22.54
N CYS A 199 4.07 8.28 21.80
CA CYS A 199 5.11 7.85 20.85
C CYS A 199 4.85 8.29 19.40
N GLY A 200 3.65 8.80 19.11
CA GLY A 200 3.24 9.23 17.76
C GLY A 200 3.02 8.10 16.73
N SER A 201 3.21 6.83 17.08
CA SER A 201 3.17 5.71 16.11
C SER A 201 1.81 5.53 15.41
N CYS A 202 0.71 5.96 16.03
CA CYS A 202 -0.63 5.88 15.47
C CYS A 202 -1.04 7.10 14.64
N LYS A 203 -0.23 8.17 14.58
CA LYS A 203 -0.57 9.39 13.82
C LYS A 203 -0.89 9.14 12.34
N PRO A 204 -0.20 8.22 11.62
CA PRO A 204 -0.58 7.87 10.26
C PRO A 204 -1.99 7.28 10.17
N LEU A 205 -2.38 6.43 11.13
CA LEU A 205 -3.73 5.85 11.19
C LEU A 205 -4.79 6.90 11.50
N LEU A 206 -4.47 7.89 12.35
CA LEU A 206 -5.35 9.03 12.62
C LEU A 206 -5.58 9.88 11.36
N SER A 207 -4.50 10.11 10.60
CA SER A 207 -4.57 10.86 9.33
C SER A 207 -5.41 10.11 8.30
N GLU A 208 -5.22 8.78 8.20
CA GLU A 208 -6.04 7.90 7.35
C GLU A 208 -7.52 7.97 7.71
N MET A 209 -7.86 7.92 9.00
CA MET A 209 -9.26 8.01 9.47
C MET A 209 -9.92 9.36 9.18
N LEU A 210 -9.13 10.45 9.20
CA LEU A 210 -9.61 11.80 8.86
C LEU A 210 -9.64 12.06 7.34
N GLY A 211 -9.06 11.16 6.54
CA GLY A 211 -8.78 11.44 5.14
C GLY A 211 -7.83 12.63 4.96
N GLU A 212 -7.02 12.96 5.98
CA GLU A 212 -6.06 14.05 5.92
C GLU A 212 -5.10 13.83 4.74
N LYS A 213 -4.81 14.92 4.03
CA LYS A 213 -3.70 14.97 3.09
C LYS A 213 -2.40 14.89 3.90
N THR A 214 -1.96 13.69 4.25
CA THR A 214 -0.56 13.51 4.62
C THR A 214 0.27 14.08 3.49
N ALA A 215 1.21 14.97 3.80
CA ALA A 215 2.08 15.59 2.80
C ALA A 215 2.94 14.49 2.17
N ILE A 216 2.42 13.85 1.12
CA ILE A 216 3.19 12.96 0.27
C ILE A 216 4.17 13.86 -0.46
N GLU A 217 5.47 13.67 -0.23
CA GLU A 217 6.50 14.40 -0.96
C GLU A 217 6.28 14.21 -2.46
N ALA A 218 6.27 15.32 -3.20
CA ALA A 218 6.10 15.28 -4.63
C ALA A 218 7.22 14.43 -5.25
N THR A 219 6.86 13.52 -6.15
CA THR A 219 7.85 12.72 -6.87
C THR A 219 8.86 13.64 -7.57
N ARG A 220 10.15 13.27 -7.51
CA ARG A 220 11.21 14.00 -8.21
C ARG A 220 10.81 14.16 -9.68
N SER A 221 10.87 15.39 -10.19
CA SER A 221 10.48 15.73 -11.58
C SER A 221 8.99 15.56 -11.93
N TRP A 222 8.06 15.66 -10.97
CA TRP A 222 6.60 15.54 -11.22
C TRP A 222 6.07 16.43 -12.36
N ARG A 223 6.63 17.65 -12.54
CA ARG A 223 6.27 18.55 -13.65
C ARG A 223 6.63 17.96 -15.01
N GLY A 224 7.81 17.34 -15.13
CA GLY A 224 8.24 16.66 -16.34
C GLY A 224 7.35 15.45 -16.65
N LEU A 225 6.99 14.69 -15.62
CA LEU A 225 6.08 13.55 -15.77
C LEU A 225 4.69 13.99 -16.27
N LEU A 226 4.15 15.11 -15.75
CA LEU A 226 2.91 15.70 -16.25
C LEU A 226 3.02 16.17 -17.70
N ALA A 227 4.08 16.90 -18.04
CA ALA A 227 4.27 17.40 -19.40
C ALA A 227 4.35 16.26 -20.42
N MET A 228 5.10 15.20 -20.11
CA MET A 228 5.20 14.02 -20.98
C MET A 228 3.89 13.22 -21.06
N SER A 229 3.14 13.12 -19.95
CA SER A 229 1.84 12.45 -19.95
C SER A 229 0.82 13.23 -20.78
N ALA A 230 0.81 14.56 -20.66
CA ALA A 230 -0.01 15.44 -21.51
C ALA A 230 0.37 15.30 -22.98
N LEU A 231 1.68 15.32 -23.31
CA LEU A 231 2.17 15.11 -24.66
C LEU A 231 1.72 13.75 -25.23
N THR A 232 1.80 12.69 -24.44
CA THR A 232 1.34 11.34 -24.83
C THR A 232 -0.15 11.35 -25.18
N LEU A 233 -0.98 11.96 -24.33
CA LEU A 233 -2.43 12.08 -24.56
C LEU A 233 -2.73 12.96 -25.78
N CYS A 234 -2.00 14.05 -25.99
CA CYS A 234 -2.12 14.89 -27.16
C CYS A 234 -1.81 14.11 -28.45
N ILE A 235 -0.67 13.40 -28.51
CA ILE A 235 -0.31 12.59 -29.69
C ILE A 235 -1.36 11.51 -29.96
N ALA A 236 -1.82 10.80 -28.91
CA ALA A 236 -2.84 9.78 -29.05
C ALA A 236 -4.20 10.35 -29.54
N ALA A 237 -4.60 11.51 -29.03
CA ALA A 237 -5.80 12.21 -29.48
C ALA A 237 -5.67 12.70 -30.93
N LEU A 238 -4.52 13.28 -31.30
CA LEU A 238 -4.24 13.66 -32.68
C LEU A 238 -4.37 12.47 -33.63
N PHE A 239 -4.03 11.26 -33.19
CA PHE A 239 -4.21 10.04 -33.98
C PHE A 239 -5.67 9.68 -34.28
N VAL A 240 -6.59 10.08 -33.39
CA VAL A 240 -8.03 9.86 -33.57
C VAL A 240 -8.67 11.00 -34.34
N PHE A 241 -8.21 12.24 -34.13
CA PHE A 241 -8.86 13.45 -34.67
C PHE A 241 -8.24 13.98 -35.97
N ILE A 242 -6.93 13.78 -36.22
CA ILE A 242 -6.33 14.11 -37.51
C ILE A 242 -6.72 13.02 -38.51
N TRP A 243 -7.72 13.33 -39.33
CA TRP A 243 -8.12 12.46 -40.42
C TRP A 243 -7.04 12.45 -41.50
N ARG A 244 -6.20 11.40 -41.50
CA ARG A 244 -5.29 10.94 -42.58
C ARG A 244 -4.49 12.04 -43.28
N VAL A 245 -3.17 12.02 -43.13
CA VAL A 245 -2.32 12.86 -43.98
C VAL A 245 -2.52 12.44 -45.45
N PRO A 246 -2.92 13.37 -46.35
CA PRO A 246 -3.19 13.05 -47.74
C PRO A 246 -1.91 12.58 -48.44
N TYR A 247 -2.09 11.77 -49.47
CA TYR A 247 -0.98 11.38 -50.33
C TYR A 247 -0.58 12.55 -51.24
N ALA A 248 0.69 12.57 -51.66
CA ALA A 248 1.12 13.53 -52.67
C ALA A 248 0.40 13.22 -54.00
N ASP A 249 -0.28 14.22 -54.56
CA ASP A 249 -1.07 14.07 -55.79
C ASP A 249 -0.19 13.92 -57.04
N SER A 250 1.10 14.24 -56.95
CA SER A 250 2.06 14.15 -58.07
C SER A 250 3.48 13.88 -57.58
N VAL A 251 4.24 13.15 -58.41
CA VAL A 251 5.68 12.90 -58.21
C VAL A 251 6.50 14.20 -58.26
N GLN A 252 5.96 15.27 -58.83
CA GLN A 252 6.60 16.58 -58.96
C GLN A 252 6.51 17.45 -57.70
N GLN A 253 5.73 17.05 -56.67
CA GLN A 253 5.70 17.78 -55.41
C GLN A 253 7.06 17.69 -54.70
N THR A 254 7.56 18.84 -54.24
CA THR A 254 8.87 18.96 -53.60
C THR A 254 8.91 18.38 -52.18
N ILE A 255 7.77 18.35 -51.49
CA ILE A 255 7.66 17.83 -50.12
C ILE A 255 6.76 16.60 -50.13
N ARG A 256 7.38 15.43 -49.97
CA ARG A 256 6.71 14.12 -50.04
C ARG A 256 6.75 13.38 -48.71
N TRP A 257 6.01 13.89 -47.72
CA TRP A 257 5.88 13.25 -46.41
C TRP A 257 5.36 11.81 -46.51
N ASP A 258 4.56 11.53 -47.55
CA ASP A 258 4.00 10.20 -47.81
C ASP A 258 5.04 9.10 -48.02
N THR A 259 6.27 9.45 -48.39
CA THR A 259 7.37 8.48 -48.53
C THR A 259 7.67 7.74 -47.23
N LEU A 260 7.56 8.41 -46.08
CA LEU A 260 7.89 7.84 -44.77
C LEU A 260 7.04 6.62 -44.40
N TRP A 261 5.76 6.62 -44.78
CA TRP A 261 4.81 5.53 -44.53
C TRP A 261 4.38 4.80 -45.80
N ARG A 262 5.11 4.95 -46.91
CA ARG A 262 4.82 4.27 -48.19
C ARG A 262 5.99 3.41 -48.63
N ASP A 263 7.19 3.95 -48.53
CA ASP A 263 8.42 3.27 -48.90
C ASP A 263 8.66 2.02 -48.03
N SER A 264 9.08 0.93 -48.67
CA SER A 264 9.23 -0.37 -47.99
C SER A 264 10.34 -0.35 -46.94
N LEU A 265 11.44 0.36 -47.21
CA LEU A 265 12.56 0.47 -46.29
C LEU A 265 12.15 1.29 -45.06
N PHE A 266 11.55 2.47 -45.25
CA PHE A 266 11.11 3.31 -44.13
C PHE A 266 10.02 2.64 -43.29
N LYS A 267 9.10 1.89 -43.91
CA LYS A 267 8.11 1.08 -43.18
C LYS A 267 8.73 -0.02 -42.34
N GLN A 268 9.75 -0.72 -42.86
CA GLN A 268 10.47 -1.75 -42.11
C GLN A 268 11.23 -1.12 -40.94
N ILE A 269 11.97 -0.04 -41.19
CA ILE A 269 12.71 0.69 -40.15
C ILE A 269 11.76 1.16 -39.04
N SER A 270 10.64 1.80 -39.39
CA SER A 270 9.68 2.28 -38.40
C SER A 270 8.98 1.14 -37.67
N GLY A 271 8.64 0.05 -38.36
CA GLY A 271 8.06 -1.17 -37.75
C GLY A 271 9.00 -1.84 -36.74
N PHE A 272 10.27 -2.06 -37.11
CA PHE A 272 11.28 -2.61 -36.20
C PHE A 272 11.63 -1.65 -35.06
N THR A 273 11.58 -0.34 -35.30
CA THR A 273 11.76 0.66 -34.25
C THR A 273 10.65 0.57 -33.20
N ILE A 274 9.38 0.48 -33.63
CA ILE A 274 8.24 0.28 -32.72
C ILE A 274 8.39 -1.01 -31.93
N LEU A 275 8.72 -2.12 -32.61
CA LEU A 275 8.93 -3.42 -31.97
C LEU A 275 10.07 -3.38 -30.95
N GLY A 276 11.18 -2.74 -31.29
CA GLY A 276 12.34 -2.57 -30.42
C GLY A 276 12.03 -1.72 -29.18
N LEU A 277 11.37 -0.58 -29.36
CA LEU A 277 10.93 0.28 -28.25
C LEU A 277 9.95 -0.46 -27.32
N PHE A 278 9.03 -1.25 -27.88
CA PHE A 278 8.12 -2.09 -27.12
C PHE A 278 8.87 -3.16 -26.32
N ALA A 279 9.81 -3.88 -26.94
CA ALA A 279 10.62 -4.89 -26.27
C ALA A 279 11.46 -4.30 -25.12
N ILE A 280 12.09 -3.14 -25.33
CA ILE A 280 12.80 -2.41 -24.27
C ILE A 280 11.84 -2.00 -23.15
N GLY A 281 10.64 -1.53 -23.50
CA GLY A 281 9.58 -1.21 -22.54
C GLY A 281 9.18 -2.41 -21.66
N LEU A 282 9.15 -3.63 -22.23
CA LEU A 282 8.90 -4.86 -21.47
C LEU A 282 10.03 -5.19 -20.49
N VAL A 283 11.29 -4.96 -20.86
CA VAL A 283 12.43 -5.17 -19.96
C VAL A 283 12.32 -4.30 -18.70
N ILE A 284 11.74 -3.10 -18.80
CA ILE A 284 11.46 -2.25 -17.63
C ILE A 284 10.50 -2.93 -16.64
N SER A 285 9.55 -3.74 -17.15
CA SER A 285 8.61 -4.48 -16.30
C SER A 285 9.27 -5.66 -15.56
N LEU A 286 10.35 -6.23 -16.11
CA LEU A 286 11.13 -7.31 -15.49
C LEU A 286 11.91 -6.85 -14.25
N ARG A 287 12.19 -5.55 -14.11
CA ARG A 287 12.86 -4.98 -12.93
C ARG A 287 12.20 -5.39 -11.61
N LYS A 288 10.87 -5.41 -11.55
CA LYS A 288 10.13 -5.76 -10.32
C LYS A 288 10.18 -7.26 -10.00
N ARG A 289 10.60 -8.10 -10.95
CA ARG A 289 10.62 -9.57 -10.82
C ARG A 289 12.02 -10.13 -10.62
N ILE A 290 13.07 -9.38 -10.97
CA ILE A 290 14.46 -9.84 -10.92
C ILE A 290 15.30 -8.89 -10.05
N GLN A 291 15.76 -9.36 -8.88
CA GLN A 291 16.52 -8.57 -7.90
C GLN A 291 17.77 -7.88 -8.50
N LYS A 292 18.45 -8.51 -9.46
CA LYS A 292 19.67 -7.99 -10.12
C LYS A 292 19.43 -6.68 -10.90
N PHE A 293 18.19 -6.43 -11.35
CA PHE A 293 17.81 -5.22 -12.09
C PHE A 293 17.26 -4.11 -11.17
N ASN A 294 17.25 -4.28 -9.85
CA ASN A 294 16.64 -3.31 -8.94
C ASN A 294 17.51 -2.06 -8.62
N LYS A 295 18.57 -1.80 -9.39
CA LYS A 295 19.41 -0.61 -9.21
C LYS A 295 18.77 0.63 -9.87
N GLY A 296 18.76 1.76 -9.16
CA GLY A 296 18.34 3.07 -9.67
C GLY A 296 17.01 3.61 -9.13
N ASP A 297 16.87 4.94 -9.16
CA ASP A 297 15.70 5.67 -8.67
C ASP A 297 14.44 5.28 -9.46
N TYR A 298 13.38 4.94 -8.73
CA TYR A 298 12.08 4.59 -9.31
C TYR A 298 11.49 5.69 -10.21
N ALA A 299 11.74 6.97 -9.86
CA ALA A 299 11.29 8.10 -10.67
C ALA A 299 11.95 8.13 -12.05
N LEU A 300 13.26 7.87 -12.13
CA LEU A 300 14.02 7.85 -13.38
C LEU A 300 13.56 6.72 -14.31
N TRP A 301 13.33 5.53 -13.77
CA TRP A 301 12.82 4.39 -14.56
C TRP A 301 11.45 4.66 -15.16
N ARG A 302 10.56 5.32 -14.39
CA ARG A 302 9.26 5.71 -14.91
C ARG A 302 9.38 6.76 -16.02
N MET A 303 10.23 7.77 -15.84
CA MET A 303 10.50 8.74 -16.92
C MET A 303 10.98 8.03 -18.18
N GLY A 304 11.94 7.11 -18.06
CA GLY A 304 12.42 6.30 -19.18
C GLY A 304 11.30 5.54 -19.89
N HIS A 305 10.39 4.92 -19.13
CA HIS A 305 9.25 4.22 -19.71
C HIS A 305 8.29 5.16 -20.47
N VAL A 306 8.00 6.35 -19.94
CA VAL A 306 7.15 7.34 -20.63
C VAL A 306 7.83 7.86 -21.90
N VAL A 307 9.14 8.11 -21.86
CA VAL A 307 9.92 8.52 -23.05
C VAL A 307 9.87 7.45 -24.14
N LEU A 308 10.03 6.17 -23.78
CA LEU A 308 9.88 5.06 -24.73
C LEU A 308 8.47 5.01 -25.32
N GLY A 309 7.43 5.24 -24.51
CA GLY A 309 6.04 5.30 -24.97
C GLY A 309 5.80 6.44 -25.97
N ILE A 310 6.32 7.64 -25.70
CA ILE A 310 6.26 8.77 -26.64
C ILE A 310 7.02 8.44 -27.93
N GLY A 311 8.23 7.87 -27.81
CA GLY A 311 9.02 7.45 -28.96
C GLY A 311 8.26 6.42 -29.82
N ALA A 312 7.57 5.47 -29.20
CA ALA A 312 6.78 4.47 -29.91
C ALA A 312 5.57 5.09 -30.61
N LEU A 313 4.88 6.07 -30.00
CA LEU A 313 3.81 6.82 -30.65
C LEU A 313 4.31 7.66 -31.84
N LEU A 314 5.48 8.30 -31.72
CA LEU A 314 6.07 9.05 -32.82
C LEU A 314 6.49 8.13 -33.98
N ALA A 315 7.11 6.99 -33.66
CA ALA A 315 7.46 5.98 -34.66
C ALA A 315 6.20 5.40 -35.33
N LEU A 316 5.09 5.27 -34.59
CA LEU A 316 3.80 4.85 -35.11
C LEU A 316 3.20 5.87 -36.09
N VAL A 317 3.35 7.17 -35.82
CA VAL A 317 2.98 8.24 -36.77
C VAL A 317 3.77 8.08 -38.07
N VAL A 318 5.08 7.84 -37.99
CA VAL A 318 5.94 7.59 -39.16
C VAL A 318 5.54 6.28 -39.88
N HIS A 319 5.13 5.26 -39.14
CA HIS A 319 4.78 3.95 -39.70
C HIS A 319 3.45 3.95 -40.46
N THR A 320 2.45 4.71 -40.00
CA THR A 320 1.10 4.65 -40.58
C THR A 320 0.59 5.95 -41.18
N GLY A 321 1.25 7.09 -40.95
CA GLY A 321 0.77 8.39 -41.40
C GLY A 321 -0.61 8.74 -40.83
N PHE A 322 -0.83 8.45 -39.53
CA PHE A 322 -2.12 8.60 -38.82
C PHE A 322 -3.24 7.69 -39.33
N ARG A 323 -2.93 6.61 -40.05
CA ARG A 323 -3.92 5.64 -40.50
C ARG A 323 -4.16 4.60 -39.42
N LEU A 324 -5.43 4.42 -39.05
CA LEU A 324 -5.83 3.38 -38.09
C LEU A 324 -5.79 1.97 -38.69
N GLY A 325 -5.86 1.85 -40.02
CA GLY A 325 -6.02 0.56 -40.70
C GLY A 325 -7.47 0.07 -40.64
N ASN A 326 -7.68 -1.17 -41.10
CA ASN A 326 -8.97 -1.84 -41.14
C ASN A 326 -8.89 -3.19 -40.39
N GLU A 327 -10.04 -3.74 -40.01
CA GLU A 327 -10.15 -5.06 -39.36
C GLU A 327 -9.25 -5.19 -38.12
N LEU A 328 -8.44 -6.25 -38.04
CA LEU A 328 -7.52 -6.48 -36.93
C LEU A 328 -6.47 -5.37 -36.75
N ASN A 329 -6.09 -4.65 -37.82
CA ASN A 329 -5.17 -3.52 -37.69
C ASN A 329 -5.83 -2.32 -37.00
N LEU A 330 -7.14 -2.11 -37.23
CA LEU A 330 -7.91 -1.09 -36.51
C LEU A 330 -7.96 -1.42 -35.02
N VAL A 331 -8.24 -2.68 -34.69
CA VAL A 331 -8.28 -3.15 -33.29
C VAL A 331 -6.90 -3.02 -32.63
N LEU A 332 -5.82 -3.42 -33.33
CA LEU A 332 -4.44 -3.23 -32.87
C LEU A 332 -4.14 -1.76 -32.59
N MET A 333 -4.51 -0.87 -33.50
CA MET A 333 -4.25 0.56 -33.35
C MET A 333 -5.00 1.16 -32.16
N LEU A 334 -6.30 0.90 -32.06
CA LEU A 334 -7.11 1.38 -30.94
C LEU A 334 -6.60 0.83 -29.61
N ASN A 335 -6.21 -0.45 -29.57
CA ASN A 335 -5.63 -1.06 -28.38
C ASN A 335 -4.31 -0.38 -27.98
N PHE A 336 -3.42 -0.12 -28.93
CA PHE A 336 -2.15 0.57 -28.67
C PHE A 336 -2.37 2.01 -28.17
N LEU A 337 -3.27 2.77 -28.79
CA LEU A 337 -3.59 4.14 -28.37
C LEU A 337 -4.23 4.18 -26.98
N LEU A 338 -5.16 3.28 -26.70
CA LEU A 338 -5.78 3.15 -25.37
C LEU A 338 -4.75 2.73 -24.32
N LEU A 339 -3.85 1.81 -24.66
CA LEU A 339 -2.77 1.38 -23.76
C LEU A 339 -1.86 2.56 -23.40
N ALA A 340 -1.45 3.36 -24.39
CA ALA A 340 -0.65 4.56 -24.18
C ALA A 340 -1.40 5.61 -23.34
N ALA A 341 -2.69 5.84 -23.61
CA ALA A 341 -3.52 6.74 -22.83
C ALA A 341 -3.69 6.29 -21.38
N ALA A 342 -3.91 4.99 -21.14
CA ALA A 342 -3.96 4.43 -19.79
C ALA A 342 -2.63 4.60 -19.06
N GLY A 343 -1.50 4.38 -19.73
CA GLY A 343 -0.15 4.59 -19.17
C GLY A 343 0.14 6.06 -18.82
N ALA A 344 -0.32 6.99 -19.66
CA ALA A 344 -0.26 8.42 -19.39
C ALA A 344 -1.10 8.80 -18.17
N ASN A 345 -2.31 8.26 -18.04
CA ASN A 345 -3.16 8.49 -16.86
C ASN A 345 -2.56 7.93 -15.56
N VAL A 346 -1.92 6.75 -15.59
CA VAL A 346 -1.13 6.24 -14.44
C VAL A 346 -0.06 7.25 -14.04
N SER A 347 0.68 7.78 -15.02
CA SER A 347 1.76 8.73 -14.80
C SER A 347 1.26 10.08 -14.26
N THR A 348 0.13 10.57 -14.77
CA THR A 348 -0.56 11.76 -14.27
C THR A 348 -0.96 11.61 -12.81
N VAL A 349 -1.65 10.50 -12.46
CA VAL A 349 -2.09 10.25 -11.07
C VAL A 349 -0.91 10.24 -10.11
N VAL A 350 0.22 9.62 -10.49
CA VAL A 350 1.39 9.59 -9.61
C VAL A 350 2.08 10.96 -9.54
N ALA A 351 2.10 11.72 -10.63
CA ALA A 351 2.63 13.09 -10.60
C ALA A 351 1.80 14.01 -9.70
N THR A 352 0.47 13.81 -9.66
CA THR A 352 -0.46 14.61 -8.86
C THR A 352 -0.79 14.01 -7.50
N GLU A 353 -0.20 12.87 -7.11
CA GLU A 353 -0.51 12.14 -5.86
C GLU A 353 -0.39 13.05 -4.63
N HIS A 354 0.63 13.92 -4.60
CA HIS A 354 0.84 14.94 -3.56
C HIS A 354 -0.28 15.98 -3.41
N ARG A 355 -1.17 16.11 -4.39
CA ARG A 355 -2.30 17.07 -4.37
C ARG A 355 -3.64 16.39 -4.08
N MET A 356 -3.68 15.06 -4.10
CA MET A 356 -4.89 14.26 -3.96
C MET A 356 -5.09 13.80 -2.51
N VAL A 357 -6.32 13.44 -2.15
CA VAL A 357 -6.58 12.71 -0.90
C VAL A 357 -5.94 11.32 -1.04
N PRO A 358 -5.18 10.81 -0.04
CA PRO A 358 -4.42 9.56 -0.16
C PRO A 358 -5.27 8.36 -0.59
N ALA A 359 -6.49 8.23 -0.05
CA ALA A 359 -7.43 7.17 -0.41
C ALA A 359 -7.84 7.23 -1.89
N GLU A 360 -8.16 8.43 -2.40
CA GLU A 360 -8.54 8.63 -3.79
C GLU A 360 -7.34 8.45 -4.74
N ALA A 361 -6.14 8.90 -4.34
CA ALA A 361 -4.92 8.66 -5.11
C ALA A 361 -4.63 7.17 -5.27
N LYS A 362 -4.73 6.39 -4.19
CA LYS A 362 -4.57 4.93 -4.20
C LYS A 362 -5.60 4.26 -5.11
N LYS A 363 -6.87 4.67 -5.03
CA LYS A 363 -7.97 4.15 -5.85
C LYS A 363 -7.75 4.45 -7.34
N GLN A 364 -7.47 5.70 -7.70
CA GLN A 364 -7.21 6.11 -9.09
C GLN A 364 -5.98 5.41 -9.66
N ARG A 365 -4.90 5.32 -8.89
CA ARG A 365 -3.68 4.62 -9.31
C ARG A 365 -3.96 3.15 -9.59
N LYS A 366 -4.71 2.47 -8.72
CA LYS A 366 -5.12 1.07 -8.91
C LYS A 366 -5.96 0.90 -10.17
N ARG A 367 -6.97 1.74 -10.36
CA ARG A 367 -7.87 1.72 -11.53
C ARG A 367 -7.07 1.83 -12.84
N TRP A 368 -6.27 2.87 -12.98
CA TRP A 368 -5.52 3.12 -14.23
C TRP A 368 -4.42 2.07 -14.46
N THR A 369 -3.77 1.58 -13.41
CA THR A 369 -2.79 0.49 -13.53
C THR A 369 -3.47 -0.79 -14.03
N TRP A 370 -4.64 -1.13 -13.50
CA TRP A 370 -5.41 -2.29 -13.96
C TRP A 370 -5.88 -2.14 -15.41
N MET A 371 -6.37 -0.96 -15.79
CA MET A 371 -6.74 -0.68 -17.18
C MET A 371 -5.54 -0.85 -18.12
N HIS A 372 -4.37 -0.34 -17.75
CA HIS A 372 -3.15 -0.48 -18.54
C HIS A 372 -2.73 -1.96 -18.70
N ILE A 373 -2.79 -2.76 -17.63
CA ILE A 373 -2.50 -4.20 -17.68
C ILE A 373 -3.51 -4.95 -18.57
N LEU A 374 -4.80 -4.64 -18.43
CA LEU A 374 -5.85 -5.29 -19.21
C LEU A 374 -5.70 -4.97 -20.71
N LEU A 375 -5.41 -3.72 -21.04
CA LEU A 375 -5.18 -3.29 -22.42
C LEU A 375 -3.90 -3.88 -23.01
N PHE A 376 -2.91 -4.23 -22.19
CA PHE A 376 -1.69 -4.86 -22.66
C PHE A 376 -1.90 -6.30 -23.14
N TRP A 377 -2.83 -7.04 -22.54
CA TRP A 377 -3.01 -8.47 -22.80
C TRP A 377 -3.33 -8.84 -24.27
N PRO A 378 -4.24 -8.15 -24.99
CA PRO A 378 -4.48 -8.47 -26.41
C PRO A 378 -3.35 -8.02 -27.34
N LEU A 379 -2.46 -7.11 -26.90
CA LEU A 379 -1.46 -6.48 -27.77
C LEU A 379 -0.49 -7.47 -28.42
N PRO A 380 0.13 -8.45 -27.71
CA PRO A 380 1.04 -9.42 -28.33
C PRO A 380 0.35 -10.29 -29.40
N VAL A 381 -0.91 -10.65 -29.19
CA VAL A 381 -1.68 -11.47 -30.13
C VAL A 381 -1.99 -10.67 -31.39
N LEU A 382 -2.51 -9.44 -31.23
CA LEU A 382 -2.82 -8.54 -32.35
C LEU A 382 -1.55 -8.16 -33.14
N LEU A 383 -0.45 -7.90 -32.45
CA LEU A 383 0.85 -7.64 -33.07
C LEU A 383 1.37 -8.87 -33.83
N GLY A 384 1.22 -10.07 -33.27
CA GLY A 384 1.58 -11.32 -33.93
C GLY A 384 0.83 -11.52 -35.25
N PHE A 385 -0.48 -11.27 -35.26
CA PHE A 385 -1.27 -11.30 -36.50
C PHE A 385 -0.83 -10.24 -37.50
N HIS A 386 -0.52 -9.03 -37.05
CA HIS A 386 -0.04 -7.96 -37.93
C HIS A 386 1.30 -8.31 -38.60
N ILE A 387 2.25 -8.86 -37.84
CA ILE A 387 3.55 -9.31 -38.35
C ILE A 387 3.34 -10.48 -39.31
N ALA A 388 2.60 -11.52 -38.90
CA ALA A 388 2.33 -12.68 -39.76
C ALA A 388 1.70 -12.27 -41.09
N LYS A 389 0.69 -11.38 -41.05
CA LYS A 389 0.04 -10.84 -42.25
C LYS A 389 1.03 -10.13 -43.17
N SER A 390 2.02 -9.41 -42.64
CA SER A 390 2.94 -8.60 -43.44
C SER A 390 4.08 -9.39 -44.08
N TYR A 391 4.34 -10.62 -43.62
CA TYR A 391 5.43 -11.47 -44.13
C TYR A 391 4.93 -12.68 -44.93
N TYR A 392 3.71 -13.15 -44.67
CA TYR A 392 3.15 -14.32 -45.37
C TYR A 392 2.13 -13.98 -46.46
N PHE A 393 1.64 -12.74 -46.50
CA PHE A 393 0.73 -12.21 -47.53
C PHE A 393 1.25 -10.85 -48.00
#